data_AF-A0A941UM72-F1
#
_entry.id   AF-A0A941UM72-F1
#
_cell.length_a   1.000
_cell.length_b   1.000
_cell.length_c   1.000
_cell.angle_alpha   90.00
_cell.angle_beta   90.00
_cell.angle_gamma   90.00
#
_symmetry.space_group_name_H-M   'P 1'
#
loop_
_entity.id
_entity.type
_entity.pdbx_description
1 polymer ?
#
loop_
_entity_poly.entity_id
_entity_poly.type
_entity_poly.pdbx_seq_one_letter_code
_entity_poly.pdbx_strand_id
1 'polypeptide(L)' 'MVTELKKKYAFDIEVVKKTSFGLLQRVSLPKFPAIEIDGTVVFEGCDITTEQLEAAIRKRQSA' A
#
# COMPACT_ATOMS: atom_id res chain seq x y z
N MET A 1 5.76 7.78 -11.17
CA MET A 1 6.26 6.93 -10.07
C MET A 1 5.30 5.81 -9.70
N VAL A 2 4.25 5.97 -8.87
CA VAL A 2 3.37 4.80 -8.50
C VAL A 2 2.46 4.34 -9.67
N THR A 3 2.08 5.26 -10.54
CA THR A 3 1.30 4.99 -11.77
C THR A 3 2.03 4.14 -12.81
N GLU A 4 3.36 4.10 -12.78
CA GLU A 4 4.16 3.25 -13.68
C GLU A 4 4.16 1.80 -13.20
N LEU A 5 4.20 1.57 -11.89
CA LEU A 5 4.04 0.25 -11.30
C LEU A 5 2.65 -0.34 -11.58
N LYS A 6 1.58 0.49 -11.55
CA LYS A 6 0.23 0.06 -11.95
C LYS A 6 0.20 -0.54 -13.36
N LYS A 7 0.86 0.11 -14.32
CA LYS A 7 0.91 -0.39 -15.71
C LYS A 7 1.76 -1.66 -15.85
N LYS A 8 2.83 -1.77 -15.05
CA LYS A 8 3.77 -2.89 -15.12
C LYS A 8 3.24 -4.17 -14.49
N TYR A 9 2.47 -4.06 -13.41
CA TYR A 9 2.02 -5.20 -12.60
C TYR A 9 0.49 -5.37 -12.56
N ALA A 10 -0.26 -4.51 -13.27
CA ALA A 10 -1.71 -4.58 -13.42
C ALA A 10 -2.49 -4.66 -12.09
N PHE A 11 -2.09 -3.89 -11.07
CA PHE A 11 -2.81 -3.79 -9.79
C PHE A 11 -3.60 -2.48 -9.67
N ASP A 12 -4.68 -2.51 -8.90
CA ASP A 12 -5.42 -1.30 -8.55
C ASP A 12 -4.78 -0.57 -7.38
N ILE A 13 -4.79 0.76 -7.46
CA ILE A 13 -4.19 1.65 -6.47
C ILE A 13 -5.31 2.52 -5.91
N GLU A 14 -5.52 2.41 -4.61
CA GLU A 14 -6.38 3.31 -3.86
C GLU A 14 -5.51 4.19 -2.94
N VAL A 15 -5.54 5.51 -3.15
CA VAL A 15 -4.84 6.46 -2.28
C VAL A 15 -5.85 7.09 -1.34
N VAL A 16 -5.92 6.59 -0.11
CA VAL A 16 -6.81 7.13 0.90
C VAL A 16 -6.09 8.22 1.68
N LYS A 17 -6.67 9.43 1.70
CA LYS A 17 -6.14 10.57 2.47
C LYS A 17 -6.76 10.60 3.87
N LYS A 18 -5.97 10.99 4.88
CA LYS A 18 -6.33 11.03 6.32
C LYS A 18 -7.68 11.68 6.62
N THR A 19 -8.12 12.66 5.81
CA THR A 19 -9.42 13.34 5.96
C THR A 19 -10.64 12.45 5.68
N SER A 20 -10.50 11.42 4.85
CA SER A 20 -11.58 10.46 4.56
C SER A 20 -11.69 9.34 5.61
N PHE A 21 -10.69 9.19 6.49
CA PHE A 21 -10.63 8.14 7.51
C PHE A 21 -11.48 8.42 8.76
N GLY A 22 -12.01 9.64 8.94
CA GLY A 22 -12.90 9.97 10.07
C GLY A 22 -14.17 9.11 10.13
N LEU A 23 -14.48 8.37 9.06
CA LEU A 23 -15.59 7.43 8.96
C LEU A 23 -15.24 6.01 9.44
N LEU A 24 -13.97 5.68 9.68
CA LEU A 24 -13.50 4.35 10.10
C LEU A 24 -13.37 4.28 11.63
N GLN A 25 -14.46 4.52 12.35
CA GLN A 25 -14.47 4.67 13.83
C GLN A 25 -14.22 3.37 14.63
N ARG A 26 -13.96 2.21 14.00
CA ARG A 26 -13.93 0.90 14.70
C ARG A 26 -12.84 -0.08 14.27
N VAL A 27 -11.79 0.37 13.59
CA VAL A 27 -10.71 -0.52 13.12
C VAL A 27 -9.37 -0.02 13.67
N SER A 28 -8.52 -0.92 14.16
CA SER A 28 -7.13 -0.57 14.52
C SER A 28 -6.42 -0.09 13.25
N LEU A 29 -6.21 1.21 13.14
CA LEU A 29 -5.57 1.79 11.96
C LEU A 29 -4.07 1.54 12.02
N PRO A 30 -3.44 1.14 10.89
CA PRO A 30 -1.99 1.04 10.81
C PRO A 30 -1.33 2.42 10.98
N LYS A 31 -0.06 2.44 11.37
CA LYS A 31 0.67 3.71 11.48
C LYS A 31 0.94 4.29 10.10
N PHE A 32 0.54 5.53 9.88
CA PHE A 32 0.76 6.23 8.61
C PHE A 32 2.21 6.73 8.47
N PRO A 33 2.76 6.78 7.25
CA PRO A 33 2.22 6.22 6.01
C PRO A 33 2.18 4.68 6.06
N ALA A 34 1.14 4.08 5.47
CA ALA A 34 0.94 2.64 5.45
C ALA A 34 0.59 2.17 4.03
N ILE A 35 1.06 0.98 3.67
CA ILE A 35 0.79 0.34 2.40
C ILE A 35 0.23 -1.05 2.67
N GLU A 36 -0.99 -1.24 2.18
CA GLU A 36 -1.68 -2.51 2.16
C GLU A 36 -1.60 -3.10 0.75
N ILE A 37 -1.30 -4.39 0.68
CA ILE A 37 -1.36 -5.17 -0.56
C ILE A 37 -2.24 -6.38 -0.24
N ASP A 38 -3.26 -6.65 -1.04
CA ASP A 38 -4.20 -7.78 -0.88
C ASP A 38 -4.78 -7.96 0.54
N GLY A 39 -5.17 -6.87 1.21
CA GLY A 39 -5.75 -6.94 2.55
C GLY A 39 -4.73 -7.14 3.69
N THR A 40 -3.43 -7.11 3.40
CA THR A 40 -2.36 -7.25 4.41
C THR A 40 -1.45 -6.02 4.40
N VAL A 41 -1.27 -5.39 5.57
CA VAL A 41 -0.32 -4.27 5.76
C VAL A 41 1.11 -4.79 5.61
N VAL A 42 1.83 -4.28 4.62
CA VAL A 42 3.23 -4.66 4.32
C VAL A 42 4.22 -3.65 4.84
N PHE A 43 3.84 -2.37 4.84
CA PHE A 43 4.65 -1.27 5.34
C PHE A 43 3.79 -0.35 6.19
N GLU A 44 4.32 0.11 7.33
CA GLU A 44 3.66 1.08 8.20
C GLU A 44 4.70 1.99 8.89
N GLY A 45 4.33 3.26 9.07
CA GLY A 45 5.11 4.25 9.82
C GLY A 45 6.41 4.72 9.15
N CYS A 46 6.63 4.39 7.88
CA CYS A 46 7.85 4.78 7.16
C CYS A 46 7.59 5.07 5.67
N ASP A 47 8.33 6.04 5.15
CA ASP A 47 8.42 6.25 3.70
C ASP A 47 9.22 5.10 3.09
N ILE A 48 8.72 4.56 1.98
CA ILE A 48 9.38 3.48 1.25
C ILE A 48 9.76 3.91 -0.15
N THR A 49 10.79 3.28 -0.70
CA THR A 49 11.21 3.50 -2.09
C THR A 49 10.42 2.63 -3.07
N THR A 50 10.48 2.99 -4.35
CA THR A 50 9.83 2.24 -5.43
C THR A 50 10.36 0.81 -5.52
N GLU A 51 11.66 0.60 -5.27
CA GLU A 51 12.33 -0.69 -5.30
C GLU A 51 11.83 -1.62 -4.18
N GLN A 52 11.62 -1.06 -2.98
CA GLN A 52 11.07 -1.80 -1.84
C GLN A 52 9.63 -2.24 -2.11
N LEU A 53 8.82 -1.37 -2.71
CA LEU A 53 7.46 -1.69 -3.11
C LEU A 53 7.45 -2.78 -4.19
N GLU A 54 8.30 -2.66 -5.21
CA GLU A 54 8.41 -3.64 -6.30
C GLU A 54 8.85 -5.02 -5.79
N ALA A 55 9.81 -5.07 -4.86
CA ALA A 55 10.23 -6.31 -4.22
C ALA A 55 9.09 -6.99 -3.45
N ALA A 56 8.28 -6.22 -2.72
CA ALA A 56 7.12 -6.73 -2.00
C ALA A 56 6.03 -7.30 -2.94
N ILE A 57 5.76 -6.61 -4.05
CA ILE A 57 4.81 -7.09 -5.07
C ILE A 57 5.31 -8.40 -5.70
N ARG A 58 6.58 -8.45 -6.14
CA ARG A 58 7.17 -9.64 -6.76
C ARG A 58 7.17 -10.85 -5.82
N LYS A 59 7.47 -10.65 -4.54
CA LYS A 59 7.48 -11.73 -3.54
C LYS A 59 6.14 -12.47 -3.45
N ARG A 60 5.03 -11.77 -3.72
CA ARG A 60 3.68 -12.36 -3.68
C ARG A 60 3.21 -12.95 -5.00
N GLN A 61 3.67 -12.44 -6.14
CA GLN A 61 3.37 -13.06 -7.44
C GLN A 61 4.07 -14.40 -7.65
N SER A 62 5.17 -14.63 -6.93
CA SER A 62 5.93 -15.90 -6.97
C SER A 62 5.46 -16.94 -5.94
N ALA A 63 4.44 -16.63 -5.14
CA ALA A 63 3.88 -17.52 -4.12
C ALA A 63 2.55 -18.12 -4.63
#